data_AF-A0A314XYZ2-F1
#
_entry.id   AF-A0A314XYZ2-F1
#
_cell.length_a   1.000
_cell.length_b   1.000
_cell.length_c   1.000
_cell.angle_alpha   90.00
_cell.angle_beta   90.00
_cell.angle_gamma   90.00
#
_symmetry.space_group_name_H-M   'P 1'
#
loop_
_entity.id
_entity.type
_entity.pdbx_description
1 polymer ?
#
loop_
_entity_poly.entity_id
_entity_poly.type
_entity_poly.pdbx_seq_one_letter_code
_entity_poly.pdbx_strand_id
1 'polypeptide(L)'
;MNLSATFRGNFVPLSQCSSCCDLRIQPYLAVSTGSWRKRHRRRSSLKLYRVSRNLRKQEVVCRLSETQTEPDSNNDEEKEVIENKGGDSEEPHLDSQPIVVDQINNDAETKAEFGVQDVDNNVEVSSGSPLPGVKPQQGESIRIPKETLDILKNQVFGFDTFFVTAQDPYEAGVLFKGNLRGVAAKSYEKISKRMQDKFGDEYKLFLLVNPEDDQPVAVVVPRKTLQPESTAVPEWFAAGAFGLVTLFTLLLRNVPELQSNLLSAYDNLELLKNGLPGALVTASVLGIHELSHVLVAKNTGVVLGVPYFVPSWQIGSFGTITRIINIVPKREDLLKVAAAGPLAGFSLGFVLLLLGFFLPPSDGIGVVVDASVFHDCFLVGGIAKLLLGDALKEGTPISLNPLLLWAWAGLVINAINSIPAGELDGGRISFAIWGRKAATRITGASIALLGLSSLVSDVAFYWVALIFFLQRGPIAPLYEEITDPEDKYVGLGVLVLFLGLLVCLPYPFPFTEEVITSF
;
A
#
# COMPACT_ATOMS: atom_id res chain seq x y z
N MET A 1 -7.47 3.17 26.50
CA MET A 1 -6.72 4.35 26.97
C MET A 1 -7.48 5.60 26.52
N ASN A 2 -7.96 6.37 27.49
CA ASN A 2 -8.93 7.44 27.32
C ASN A 2 -8.29 8.68 26.67
N LEU A 3 -8.57 8.93 25.39
CA LEU A 3 -8.48 10.29 24.85
C LEU A 3 -9.70 11.08 25.33
N SER A 4 -9.62 11.51 26.58
CA SER A 4 -10.42 12.61 27.11
C SER A 4 -9.43 13.61 27.69
N ALA A 5 -8.86 14.45 26.81
CA ALA A 5 -8.32 15.72 27.24
C ALA A 5 -9.50 16.61 27.65
N THR A 6 -10.07 16.31 28.82
CA THR A 6 -11.01 17.18 29.51
C THR A 6 -10.21 18.40 29.91
N PHE A 7 -10.35 19.47 29.13
CA PHE A 7 -9.79 20.78 29.42
C PHE A 7 -10.45 21.32 30.69
N ARG A 8 -9.86 21.02 31.85
CA ARG A 8 -10.34 21.51 33.15
C ARG A 8 -9.42 22.62 33.63
N GLY A 9 -9.51 23.78 32.98
CA GLY A 9 -8.91 25.02 33.45
C GLY A 9 -9.88 25.72 34.41
N ASN A 10 -9.56 25.72 35.71
CA ASN A 10 -10.21 26.58 36.69
C ASN A 10 -9.86 28.04 36.37
N PHE A 11 -10.82 28.83 35.91
CA PHE A 11 -10.67 30.28 35.78
C PHE A 11 -10.99 30.95 37.13
N VAL A 12 -9.96 31.51 37.77
CA VAL A 12 -10.10 32.54 38.79
C VAL A 12 -10.28 33.88 38.07
N PRO A 13 -11.33 34.67 38.34
CA PRO A 13 -11.54 35.93 37.65
C PRO A 13 -10.65 36.99 38.27
N LEU A 14 -9.67 37.49 37.51
CA LEU A 14 -9.01 38.75 37.84
C LEU A 14 -9.45 39.85 36.86
N SER A 15 -9.82 40.94 37.50
CA SER A 15 -10.56 42.10 37.04
C SER A 15 -9.89 42.91 35.93
N GLN A 16 -10.75 43.53 35.12
CA GLN A 16 -10.46 44.61 34.19
C GLN A 16 -9.53 45.68 34.78
N CYS A 17 -8.51 46.04 34.01
CA CYS A 17 -7.90 47.37 34.07
C CYS A 17 -7.65 47.87 32.64
N SER A 18 -8.48 48.81 32.25
CA SER A 18 -8.31 49.68 31.09
C SER A 18 -7.27 50.75 31.41
N SER A 19 -6.24 50.88 30.58
CA SER A 19 -5.66 52.20 30.30
C SER A 19 -4.88 52.22 29.00
N CYS A 20 -5.23 53.23 28.20
CA CYS A 20 -4.76 53.64 26.89
C CYS A 20 -3.23 53.67 26.72
N CYS A 21 -2.77 53.32 25.52
CA CYS A 21 -1.76 54.11 24.80
C CYS A 21 -1.85 53.80 23.29
N ASP A 22 -2.44 54.75 22.57
CA ASP A 22 -2.43 54.86 21.11
C ASP A 22 -1.00 55.03 20.59
N LEU A 23 -0.61 54.24 19.58
CA LEU A 23 0.47 54.60 18.66
C LEU A 23 0.06 54.25 17.23
N ARG A 24 -0.53 55.27 16.59
CA ARG A 24 -0.85 55.36 15.17
C ARG A 24 0.44 55.40 14.35
N ILE A 25 0.64 54.41 13.48
CA ILE A 25 1.57 54.48 12.36
C ILE A 25 0.80 54.11 11.09
N GLN A 26 0.68 55.09 10.19
CA GLN A 26 0.15 54.93 8.83
C GLN A 26 1.34 55.14 7.89
N PRO A 27 1.44 54.38 6.78
CA PRO A 27 1.34 55.09 5.51
C PRO A 27 0.59 54.34 4.40
N TYR A 28 -0.28 55.10 3.74
CA TYR A 28 -0.57 55.18 2.31
C TYR A 28 -0.35 53.94 1.41
N LEU A 29 -1.47 53.37 0.92
CA LEU A 29 -1.55 52.74 -0.39
C LEU A 29 -2.63 53.44 -1.22
N ALA A 30 -2.22 53.99 -2.35
CA ALA A 30 -3.06 54.62 -3.35
C ALA A 30 -3.90 53.57 -4.09
N VAL A 31 -5.21 53.80 -4.16
CA VAL A 31 -6.16 53.02 -4.95
C VAL A 31 -6.23 53.63 -6.35
N SER A 32 -5.80 52.88 -7.37
CA SER A 32 -6.14 53.18 -8.77
C SER A 32 -7.21 52.19 -9.25
N THR A 33 -8.40 52.73 -9.49
CA THR A 33 -9.53 52.04 -10.12
C THR A 33 -9.30 51.94 -11.64
N GLY A 34 -9.22 50.73 -12.17
CA GLY A 34 -9.11 50.46 -13.60
C GLY A 34 -10.21 49.50 -14.07
N SER A 35 -11.29 50.06 -14.62
CA SER A 35 -12.36 49.28 -15.27
C SER A 35 -11.86 48.63 -16.56
N TRP A 36 -12.10 47.33 -16.76
CA TRP A 36 -11.89 46.69 -18.07
C TRP A 36 -13.07 45.80 -18.47
N ARG A 37 -13.58 46.12 -19.67
CA ARG A 37 -14.72 45.55 -20.37
C ARG A 37 -14.54 44.08 -20.74
N LYS A 38 -15.67 43.36 -20.80
CA LYS A 38 -15.85 42.09 -21.52
C LYS A 38 -15.44 42.23 -23.00
N ARG A 39 -14.61 41.29 -23.49
CA ARG A 39 -14.49 41.02 -24.92
C ARG A 39 -14.17 39.54 -25.17
N HIS A 40 -15.09 38.85 -25.84
CA HIS A 40 -14.86 37.54 -26.46
C HIS A 40 -13.80 37.64 -27.55
N ARG A 41 -12.87 36.66 -27.63
CA ARG A 41 -12.31 36.19 -28.90
C ARG A 41 -11.74 34.76 -28.81
N ARG A 42 -12.02 34.02 -29.89
CA ARG A 42 -11.62 32.65 -30.25
C ARG A 42 -10.10 32.47 -30.46
N ARG A 43 -9.64 31.24 -30.20
CA ARG A 43 -8.53 30.43 -30.79
C ARG A 43 -7.18 31.12 -31.08
N SER A 44 -6.08 30.56 -30.55
CA SER A 44 -5.09 29.82 -31.36
C SER A 44 -4.06 29.08 -30.50
N SER A 45 -3.54 28.00 -31.07
CA SER A 45 -2.50 27.09 -30.60
C SER A 45 -1.15 27.76 -30.39
N LEU A 46 -0.47 27.46 -29.28
CA LEU A 46 0.96 27.76 -29.11
C LEU A 46 1.73 26.47 -28.79
N LYS A 47 2.54 26.06 -29.77
CA LYS A 47 3.64 25.10 -29.66
C LYS A 47 4.74 25.73 -28.80
N LEU A 48 5.19 25.03 -27.76
CA LEU A 48 6.39 25.40 -27.00
C LEU A 48 7.60 24.60 -27.50
N TYR A 49 8.61 25.34 -27.95
CA TYR A 49 9.91 24.85 -28.39
C TYR A 49 10.73 24.32 -27.21
N ARG A 50 11.39 23.18 -27.45
CA ARG A 50 12.33 22.50 -26.55
C ARG A 50 13.69 23.21 -26.64
N VAL A 51 14.11 23.89 -25.58
CA VAL A 51 15.49 24.40 -25.46
C VAL A 51 16.32 23.34 -24.73
N SER A 52 17.23 22.71 -25.47
CA SER A 52 18.24 21.80 -24.93
C SER A 52 19.38 22.62 -24.33
N ARG A 53 19.67 22.44 -23.04
CA ARG A 53 20.92 22.90 -22.41
C ARG A 53 21.88 21.73 -22.32
N ASN A 54 22.91 21.75 -23.17
CA ASN A 54 24.10 20.92 -23.06
C ASN A 54 24.91 21.37 -21.83
N LEU A 55 25.07 20.49 -20.84
CA LEU A 55 26.17 20.57 -19.87
C LEU A 55 27.16 19.45 -20.18
N ARG A 56 28.33 19.83 -20.72
CA ARG A 56 29.53 18.98 -20.78
C ARG A 56 30.04 18.76 -19.36
N LYS A 57 30.21 17.50 -18.95
CA LYS A 57 31.12 17.13 -17.87
C LYS A 57 32.32 16.41 -18.48
N GLN A 58 33.50 16.86 -18.05
CA GLN A 58 34.82 16.60 -18.59
C GLN A 58 35.36 15.32 -17.95
N GLU A 59 35.73 14.33 -18.77
CA GLU A 59 36.46 13.13 -18.35
C GLU A 59 37.94 13.46 -18.16
N VAL A 60 38.52 13.00 -17.05
CA VAL A 60 39.96 13.03 -16.79
C VAL A 60 40.47 11.59 -16.90
N VAL A 61 41.27 11.34 -17.94
CA VAL A 61 41.95 10.09 -18.23
C VAL A 61 43.38 10.19 -17.68
N CYS A 62 43.75 9.30 -16.76
CA CYS A 62 45.15 9.07 -16.40
C CYS A 62 45.63 7.77 -17.06
N ARG A 63 46.61 7.90 -17.95
CA ARG A 63 47.42 6.80 -18.51
C ARG A 63 48.59 6.51 -17.57
N LEU A 64 48.89 5.23 -17.35
CA LEU A 64 50.20 4.73 -16.98
C LEU A 64 50.51 3.51 -17.84
N SER A 65 51.72 3.49 -18.38
CA SER A 65 52.21 2.58 -19.42
C SER A 65 53.14 1.51 -18.82
N GLU A 66 53.15 0.34 -19.48
CA GLU A 66 54.26 -0.65 -19.61
C GLU A 66 54.58 -1.49 -18.35
N THR A 67 54.87 -2.80 -18.40
CA THR A 67 55.45 -3.69 -19.44
C THR A 67 55.12 -5.17 -19.18
N GLN A 68 55.34 -5.97 -20.23
CA GLN A 68 55.29 -7.45 -20.38
C GLN A 68 56.00 -8.28 -19.30
N THR A 69 55.47 -9.49 -19.03
CA THR A 69 56.19 -10.79 -19.14
C THR A 69 55.23 -11.95 -18.84
N GLU A 70 55.03 -12.84 -19.81
CA GLU A 70 54.73 -14.27 -19.56
C GLU A 70 56.02 -14.98 -19.11
N PRO A 71 55.91 -16.15 -18.46
CA PRO A 71 56.11 -17.36 -19.28
C PRO A 71 55.17 -18.53 -18.95
N ASP A 72 54.98 -19.36 -19.98
CA ASP A 72 54.52 -20.74 -19.92
C ASP A 72 55.34 -21.63 -18.98
N SER A 73 54.68 -22.61 -18.33
CA SER A 73 55.21 -23.96 -18.20
C SER A 73 54.10 -24.99 -17.90
N ASN A 74 53.91 -25.93 -18.83
CA ASN A 74 53.28 -27.22 -18.60
C ASN A 74 54.02 -28.01 -17.51
N ASN A 75 53.28 -28.86 -16.76
CA ASN A 75 53.62 -30.27 -16.58
C ASN A 75 52.48 -31.05 -15.88
N ASP A 76 52.33 -32.28 -16.38
CA ASP A 76 51.40 -33.34 -16.04
C ASP A 76 51.70 -34.06 -14.69
N GLU A 77 50.87 -35.07 -14.41
CA GLU A 77 50.99 -36.17 -13.41
C GLU A 77 50.39 -35.89 -12.02
N GLU A 78 49.72 -36.80 -11.30
CA GLU A 78 49.12 -38.13 -11.53
C GLU A 78 48.21 -38.44 -10.33
N LYS A 79 47.50 -39.58 -10.40
CA LYS A 79 46.53 -40.16 -9.45
C LYS A 79 47.07 -40.53 -8.05
N GLU A 80 46.16 -40.63 -7.07
CA GLU A 80 45.87 -41.77 -6.14
C GLU A 80 44.80 -41.26 -5.14
N VAL A 81 43.58 -41.79 -4.97
CA VAL A 81 43.07 -43.12 -4.57
C VAL A 81 43.74 -43.72 -3.34
N ILE A 82 43.06 -43.65 -2.19
CA ILE A 82 43.12 -44.67 -1.13
C ILE A 82 41.70 -45.00 -0.67
N GLU A 83 41.33 -46.26 -0.89
CA GLU A 83 40.26 -47.04 -0.24
C GLU A 83 40.64 -47.44 1.21
N ASN A 84 39.62 -47.60 2.05
CA ASN A 84 39.42 -48.78 2.93
C ASN A 84 37.94 -48.69 3.43
N LYS A 85 36.98 -49.51 2.99
CA LYS A 85 36.65 -50.92 3.32
C LYS A 85 36.60 -51.21 4.84
N GLY A 86 35.59 -51.85 5.42
CA GLY A 86 34.40 -52.58 4.93
C GLY A 86 33.32 -52.64 6.04
N GLY A 87 32.04 -52.91 5.73
CA GLY A 87 31.39 -54.24 5.71
C GLY A 87 30.57 -54.40 7.01
N ASP A 88 29.31 -54.85 7.09
CA ASP A 88 28.54 -55.80 6.27
C ASP A 88 27.03 -55.69 6.61
N SER A 89 26.18 -56.07 5.63
CA SER A 89 24.98 -56.96 5.68
C SER A 89 23.92 -56.77 6.79
N GLU A 90 22.59 -56.90 6.59
CA GLU A 90 21.79 -57.80 5.74
C GLU A 90 20.29 -57.41 5.92
N GLU A 91 19.46 -57.50 4.87
CA GLU A 91 17.99 -57.62 4.96
C GLU A 91 17.58 -59.06 5.35
N PRO A 92 16.34 -59.32 5.80
CA PRO A 92 15.42 -60.00 4.88
C PRO A 92 13.91 -59.66 4.98
N HIS A 93 13.22 -60.20 3.97
CA HIS A 93 11.82 -60.15 3.51
C HIS A 93 10.70 -60.82 4.36
N LEU A 94 9.45 -60.43 4.03
CA LEU A 94 8.12 -61.12 4.00
C LEU A 94 7.60 -61.96 5.20
N ASP A 95 6.37 -61.69 5.70
CA ASP A 95 5.15 -62.46 5.38
C ASP A 95 3.86 -62.03 6.15
N SER A 96 2.75 -61.90 5.41
CA SER A 96 1.36 -62.40 5.62
C SER A 96 0.59 -62.32 6.98
N GLN A 97 -0.50 -61.50 6.99
CA GLN A 97 -1.95 -61.65 7.40
C GLN A 97 -2.43 -62.69 8.48
N PRO A 98 -3.69 -62.71 9.04
CA PRO A 98 -5.00 -62.21 8.51
C PRO A 98 -6.15 -61.74 9.51
N ILE A 99 -7.29 -61.31 8.92
CA ILE A 99 -8.74 -61.41 9.32
C ILE A 99 -9.32 -60.57 10.48
N VAL A 100 -10.33 -59.72 10.19
CA VAL A 100 -11.76 -59.89 10.58
C VAL A 100 -12.66 -59.26 9.49
N VAL A 101 -13.69 -60.02 9.14
CA VAL A 101 -14.74 -59.83 8.13
C VAL A 101 -15.95 -59.15 8.76
N ASP A 102 -16.67 -58.31 8.02
CA ASP A 102 -18.14 -58.39 8.03
C ASP A 102 -18.68 -58.22 6.60
N GLN A 103 -19.41 -59.25 6.19
CA GLN A 103 -20.15 -59.37 4.94
C GLN A 103 -21.50 -58.64 5.06
N ILE A 104 -22.09 -58.24 3.92
CA ILE A 104 -23.35 -58.83 3.45
C ILE A 104 -23.47 -58.58 1.94
N ASN A 105 -23.71 -59.70 1.25
CA ASN A 105 -23.94 -59.89 -0.18
C ASN A 105 -25.28 -59.26 -0.64
N ASN A 106 -25.40 -58.96 -1.94
CA ASN A 106 -26.16 -59.83 -2.84
C ASN A 106 -26.08 -59.38 -4.31
N ASP A 107 -26.02 -60.42 -5.14
CA ASP A 107 -25.81 -60.48 -6.57
C ASP A 107 -26.99 -59.98 -7.41
N ALA A 108 -26.72 -59.58 -8.66
CA ALA A 108 -27.21 -60.30 -9.86
C ALA A 108 -26.86 -59.54 -11.15
N GLU A 109 -26.17 -60.24 -12.05
CA GLU A 109 -26.00 -59.90 -13.48
C GLU A 109 -27.35 -59.83 -14.21
N THR A 110 -27.53 -58.92 -15.18
CA THR A 110 -27.88 -59.30 -16.58
C THR A 110 -27.65 -58.15 -17.60
N LYS A 111 -26.95 -58.51 -18.68
CA LYS A 111 -26.83 -57.96 -20.07
C LYS A 111 -27.49 -56.63 -20.51
N ALA A 112 -26.63 -55.79 -21.09
CA ALA A 112 -26.70 -55.02 -22.34
C ALA A 112 -28.06 -54.53 -22.90
N GLU A 113 -28.21 -53.20 -22.99
CA GLU A 113 -28.86 -52.53 -24.12
C GLU A 113 -28.33 -51.10 -24.31
N PHE A 114 -28.27 -50.68 -25.58
CA PHE A 114 -27.68 -49.45 -26.09
C PHE A 114 -28.59 -48.25 -25.79
N GLY A 115 -28.09 -47.21 -25.12
CA GLY A 115 -28.85 -46.00 -24.83
C GLY A 115 -27.95 -44.77 -24.79
N VAL A 116 -28.12 -43.88 -25.77
CA VAL A 116 -27.52 -42.54 -25.81
C VAL A 116 -28.09 -41.74 -24.64
N GLN A 117 -27.24 -41.27 -23.73
CA GLN A 117 -27.61 -40.23 -22.76
C GLN A 117 -26.40 -39.35 -22.43
N ASP A 118 -26.65 -38.07 -22.55
CA ASP A 118 -25.74 -36.95 -22.38
C ASP A 118 -24.97 -37.01 -21.06
N VAL A 119 -23.64 -37.04 -21.14
CA VAL A 119 -22.77 -36.89 -19.97
C VAL A 119 -22.67 -35.40 -19.66
N ASP A 120 -23.50 -34.98 -18.71
CA ASP A 120 -23.35 -33.74 -17.97
C ASP A 120 -22.04 -33.82 -17.15
N ASN A 121 -20.94 -33.36 -17.75
CA ASN A 121 -19.67 -33.21 -17.04
C ASN A 121 -19.79 -32.04 -16.05
N ASN A 122 -20.29 -32.34 -14.86
CA ASN A 122 -20.00 -31.58 -13.65
C ASN A 122 -18.50 -31.71 -13.34
N VAL A 123 -17.71 -30.87 -14.02
CA VAL A 123 -16.30 -30.67 -13.67
C VAL A 123 -16.28 -29.91 -12.35
N GLU A 124 -15.81 -30.58 -11.31
CA GLU A 124 -15.56 -30.01 -10.00
C GLU A 124 -14.58 -28.83 -10.14
N VAL A 125 -15.06 -27.62 -9.84
CA VAL A 125 -14.26 -26.39 -9.94
C VAL A 125 -13.24 -26.41 -8.80
N SER A 126 -11.95 -26.38 -9.15
CA SER A 126 -10.84 -26.34 -8.18
C SER A 126 -11.08 -25.25 -7.13
N SER A 127 -11.05 -25.65 -5.87
CA SER A 127 -11.36 -24.79 -4.71
C SER A 127 -10.16 -23.90 -4.37
N GLY A 128 -10.14 -22.72 -4.97
CA GLY A 128 -9.14 -21.67 -4.72
C GLY A 128 -9.07 -20.77 -5.95
N SER A 129 -9.47 -19.50 -5.83
CA SER A 129 -9.50 -18.56 -6.95
C SER A 129 -8.13 -17.87 -7.11
N PRO A 130 -7.28 -18.21 -8.10
CA PRO A 130 -6.08 -17.45 -8.46
C PRO A 130 -6.33 -16.00 -8.90
N LEU A 131 -7.56 -15.61 -9.23
CA LEU A 131 -7.97 -14.22 -9.52
C LEU A 131 -8.84 -13.64 -8.39
N PRO A 132 -8.28 -13.40 -7.19
CA PRO A 132 -9.08 -12.87 -6.11
C PRO A 132 -9.50 -11.42 -6.37
N GLY A 133 -10.80 -11.12 -6.21
CA GLY A 133 -11.36 -9.77 -6.37
C GLY A 133 -11.98 -9.47 -7.74
N VAL A 134 -11.84 -10.37 -8.72
CA VAL A 134 -12.61 -10.31 -9.98
C VAL A 134 -13.92 -11.06 -9.74
N LYS A 135 -15.06 -10.35 -9.64
CA LYS A 135 -16.36 -11.00 -9.62
C LYS A 135 -16.80 -11.23 -11.07
N PRO A 136 -16.93 -12.48 -11.55
CA PRO A 136 -17.47 -12.71 -12.89
C PRO A 136 -18.94 -12.23 -12.93
N GLN A 137 -19.32 -11.61 -14.05
CA GLN A 137 -20.74 -11.32 -14.31
C GLN A 137 -21.53 -12.63 -14.24
N GLN A 138 -22.53 -12.69 -13.36
CA GLN A 138 -23.49 -13.79 -13.32
C GLN A 138 -24.36 -13.72 -14.58
N GLY A 139 -23.95 -14.41 -15.64
CA GLY A 139 -24.70 -14.49 -16.89
C GLY A 139 -23.93 -15.32 -17.92
N GLU A 140 -24.38 -16.56 -18.11
CA GLU A 140 -23.82 -17.61 -18.98
C GLU A 140 -22.34 -17.93 -18.73
N SER A 141 -22.02 -19.21 -18.48
CA SER A 141 -20.63 -19.66 -18.48
C SER A 141 -20.05 -19.44 -19.88
N ILE A 142 -19.40 -18.29 -20.11
CA ILE A 142 -18.65 -18.02 -21.35
C ILE A 142 -17.49 -19.00 -21.36
N ARG A 143 -17.74 -20.22 -21.85
CA ARG A 143 -16.73 -21.25 -22.03
C ARG A 143 -15.96 -20.91 -23.29
N ILE A 144 -14.64 -20.79 -23.15
CA ILE A 144 -13.74 -20.57 -24.29
C ILE A 144 -13.91 -21.74 -25.28
N PRO A 145 -14.17 -21.48 -26.59
CA PRO A 145 -14.34 -22.54 -27.57
C PRO A 145 -13.11 -23.46 -27.64
N LYS A 146 -13.33 -24.76 -27.85
CA LYS A 146 -12.23 -25.76 -27.92
C LYS A 146 -11.16 -25.39 -28.95
N GLU A 147 -11.56 -24.84 -30.09
CA GLU A 147 -10.65 -24.37 -31.14
C GLU A 147 -9.72 -23.26 -30.64
N THR A 148 -10.23 -22.35 -29.80
CA THR A 148 -9.44 -21.28 -29.20
C THR A 148 -8.43 -21.85 -28.19
N LEU A 149 -8.82 -22.89 -27.43
CA LEU A 149 -7.92 -23.58 -26.50
C LEU A 149 -6.76 -24.27 -27.23
N ASP A 150 -7.03 -24.91 -28.36
CA ASP A 150 -5.99 -25.56 -29.17
C ASP A 150 -5.00 -24.53 -29.75
N ILE A 151 -5.49 -23.37 -30.19
CA ILE A 151 -4.64 -22.26 -30.65
C ILE A 151 -3.81 -21.70 -29.48
N LEU A 152 -4.41 -21.51 -28.30
CA LEU A 152 -3.70 -21.05 -27.11
C LEU A 152 -2.56 -22.01 -26.75
N LYS A 153 -2.83 -23.32 -26.69
CA LYS A 153 -1.84 -24.33 -26.33
C LYS A 153 -0.72 -24.49 -27.34
N ASN A 154 -1.04 -24.47 -28.64
CA ASN A 154 -0.08 -24.83 -29.68
C ASN A 154 0.65 -23.62 -30.30
N GLN A 155 0.05 -22.44 -30.26
CA GLN A 155 0.58 -21.26 -30.96
C GLN A 155 0.96 -20.11 -30.02
N VAL A 156 0.25 -19.95 -28.90
CA VAL A 156 0.51 -18.86 -27.94
C VAL A 156 1.50 -19.31 -26.88
N PHE A 157 1.22 -20.42 -26.20
CA PHE A 157 2.15 -21.09 -25.32
C PHE A 157 3.18 -21.85 -26.14
N GLY A 158 4.46 -21.57 -25.91
CA GLY A 158 5.56 -22.17 -26.66
C GLY A 158 6.54 -22.87 -25.73
N PHE A 159 7.35 -23.76 -26.31
CA PHE A 159 8.44 -24.45 -25.61
C PHE A 159 9.47 -23.49 -25.00
N ASP A 160 9.58 -22.27 -25.54
CA ASP A 160 10.51 -21.24 -25.11
C ASP A 160 9.93 -20.27 -24.06
N THR A 161 8.65 -20.42 -23.69
CA THR A 161 7.94 -19.51 -22.78
C THR A 161 7.25 -20.21 -21.62
N PHE A 162 6.20 -20.97 -21.87
CA PHE A 162 5.43 -21.67 -20.84
C PHE A 162 4.91 -22.98 -21.43
N PHE A 163 5.34 -24.10 -20.85
CA PHE A 163 4.99 -25.43 -21.32
C PHE A 163 3.79 -25.96 -20.55
N VAL A 164 2.63 -26.01 -21.21
CA VAL A 164 1.36 -26.45 -20.63
C VAL A 164 1.36 -27.97 -20.40
N THR A 165 1.16 -28.39 -19.15
CA THR A 165 1.05 -29.81 -18.75
C THR A 165 -0.40 -30.22 -18.50
N ALA A 166 -1.22 -29.34 -17.95
CA ALA A 166 -2.63 -29.58 -17.69
C ALA A 166 -3.46 -28.29 -17.89
N GLN A 167 -4.77 -28.45 -18.07
CA GLN A 167 -5.72 -27.35 -18.19
C GLN A 167 -6.95 -27.64 -17.35
N ASP A 168 -7.37 -26.66 -16.56
CA ASP A 168 -8.55 -26.74 -15.69
C ASP A 168 -9.50 -25.58 -16.06
N PRO A 169 -10.82 -25.83 -16.16
CA PRO A 169 -11.79 -24.75 -16.35
C PRO A 169 -11.77 -23.84 -15.11
N TYR A 170 -11.79 -22.52 -15.33
CA TYR A 170 -11.60 -21.57 -14.24
C TYR A 170 -12.47 -20.33 -14.39
N GLU A 171 -13.48 -20.20 -13.52
CA GLU A 171 -14.51 -19.15 -13.58
C GLU A 171 -15.08 -18.99 -15.00
N ALA A 172 -14.79 -17.86 -15.66
CA ALA A 172 -15.21 -17.56 -17.03
C ALA A 172 -14.07 -17.73 -18.07
N GLY A 173 -12.98 -18.40 -17.70
CA GLY A 173 -11.80 -18.63 -18.52
C GLY A 173 -11.19 -20.02 -18.30
N VAL A 174 -9.88 -20.14 -18.57
CA VAL A 174 -9.14 -21.39 -18.44
C VAL A 174 -7.82 -21.15 -17.71
N LEU A 175 -7.52 -22.07 -16.79
CA LEU A 175 -6.27 -22.12 -16.05
C LEU A 175 -5.35 -23.18 -16.67
N PHE A 176 -4.16 -22.76 -17.09
CA PHE A 176 -3.13 -23.62 -17.64
C PHE A 176 -2.06 -23.86 -16.57
N LYS A 177 -1.92 -25.11 -16.15
CA LYS A 177 -0.81 -25.58 -15.32
C LYS A 177 0.35 -25.98 -16.22
N GLY A 178 1.56 -25.68 -15.79
CA GLY A 178 2.72 -25.91 -16.64
C GLY A 178 4.03 -25.45 -16.02
N ASN A 179 5.09 -25.57 -16.81
CA ASN A 179 6.42 -25.13 -16.42
C ASN A 179 6.80 -23.86 -17.18
N LEU A 180 7.07 -22.80 -16.44
CA LEU A 180 7.63 -21.58 -17.00
C LEU A 180 9.07 -21.84 -17.48
N ARG A 181 9.41 -21.32 -18.65
CA ARG A 181 10.74 -21.43 -19.26
C ARG A 181 11.38 -20.05 -19.30
N GLY A 182 12.60 -19.94 -18.76
CA GLY A 182 13.35 -18.69 -18.71
C GLY A 182 12.81 -17.68 -17.69
N VAL A 183 13.06 -16.40 -17.93
CA VAL A 183 12.66 -15.28 -17.05
C VAL A 183 11.19 -14.95 -17.23
N ALA A 184 10.41 -14.94 -16.15
CA ALA A 184 8.96 -14.74 -16.15
C ALA A 184 8.52 -13.49 -16.94
N ALA A 185 9.10 -12.32 -16.66
CA ALA A 185 8.79 -11.10 -17.39
C ALA A 185 8.99 -11.20 -18.92
N LYS A 186 10.09 -11.82 -19.37
CA LYS A 186 10.36 -12.00 -20.82
C LYS A 186 9.40 -13.00 -21.46
N SER A 187 9.07 -14.07 -20.73
CA SER A 187 8.12 -15.08 -21.19
C SER A 187 6.71 -14.51 -21.27
N TYR A 188 6.29 -13.71 -20.29
CA TYR A 188 5.02 -12.99 -20.32
C TYR A 188 4.91 -12.06 -21.53
N GLU A 189 5.93 -11.24 -21.80
CA GLU A 189 5.92 -10.33 -22.97
C GLU A 189 5.81 -11.08 -24.30
N LYS A 190 6.51 -12.21 -24.45
CA LYS A 190 6.39 -13.07 -25.64
C LYS A 190 5.00 -13.68 -25.78
N ILE A 191 4.43 -14.23 -24.71
CA ILE A 191 3.10 -14.85 -24.73
C ILE A 191 2.04 -13.78 -25.01
N SER A 192 2.14 -12.62 -24.36
CA SER A 192 1.26 -11.47 -24.56
C SER A 192 1.28 -10.99 -26.01
N LYS A 193 2.47 -10.88 -26.63
CA LYS A 193 2.59 -10.52 -28.05
C LYS A 193 1.93 -11.56 -28.96
N ARG A 194 2.20 -12.86 -28.76
CA ARG A 194 1.57 -13.94 -29.55
C ARG A 194 0.05 -13.96 -29.39
N MET A 195 -0.45 -13.68 -28.18
CA MET A 195 -1.88 -13.58 -27.88
C MET A 195 -2.50 -12.39 -28.62
N GLN A 196 -1.86 -11.22 -28.58
CA GLN A 196 -2.30 -10.02 -29.29
C GLN A 196 -2.32 -10.21 -30.81
N ASP A 197 -1.31 -10.88 -31.37
CA ASP A 197 -1.21 -11.16 -32.80
C ASP A 197 -2.31 -12.12 -33.30
N LYS A 198 -2.81 -13.02 -32.44
CA LYS A 198 -3.79 -14.06 -32.79
C LYS A 198 -5.23 -13.67 -32.49
N PHE A 199 -5.46 -13.04 -31.34
CA PHE A 199 -6.79 -12.78 -30.80
C PHE A 199 -7.07 -11.30 -30.54
N GLY A 200 -6.13 -10.41 -30.88
CA GLY A 200 -6.26 -8.99 -30.57
C GLY A 200 -6.42 -8.76 -29.06
N ASP A 201 -7.42 -7.97 -28.70
CA ASP A 201 -7.70 -7.58 -27.30
C ASP A 201 -8.92 -8.32 -26.70
N GLU A 202 -9.26 -9.49 -27.26
CA GLU A 202 -10.41 -10.30 -26.83
C GLU A 202 -10.15 -11.04 -25.52
N TYR A 203 -8.91 -11.48 -25.30
CA TYR A 203 -8.49 -12.25 -24.14
C TYR A 203 -7.39 -11.52 -23.36
N LYS A 204 -7.37 -11.73 -22.04
CA LYS A 204 -6.32 -11.26 -21.14
C LYS A 204 -5.63 -12.44 -20.49
N LEU A 205 -4.31 -12.33 -20.37
CA LEU A 205 -3.43 -13.31 -19.75
C LEU A 205 -2.93 -12.81 -18.41
N PHE A 206 -3.02 -13.66 -17.41
CA PHE A 206 -2.41 -13.49 -16.09
C PHE A 206 -1.41 -14.60 -15.87
N LEU A 207 -0.20 -14.26 -15.41
CA LEU A 207 0.83 -15.21 -15.04
C LEU A 207 1.04 -15.12 -13.52
N LEU A 208 0.59 -16.15 -12.81
CA LEU A 208 0.39 -16.16 -11.37
C LEU A 208 1.13 -17.33 -10.72
N VAL A 209 1.21 -17.29 -9.39
CA VAL A 209 1.69 -18.41 -8.58
C VAL A 209 0.48 -19.14 -7.99
N ASN A 210 0.40 -20.44 -8.20
CA ASN A 210 -0.70 -21.24 -7.66
C ASN A 210 -0.58 -21.32 -6.13
N PRO A 211 -1.65 -20.97 -5.37
CA PRO A 211 -1.63 -21.00 -3.92
C PRO A 211 -1.44 -22.41 -3.31
N GLU A 212 -1.70 -23.49 -4.04
CA GLU A 212 -1.57 -24.85 -3.49
C GLU A 212 -0.14 -25.39 -3.57
N ASP A 213 0.52 -25.27 -4.72
CA ASP A 213 1.79 -25.95 -5.03
C ASP A 213 2.98 -25.00 -5.32
N ASP A 214 2.77 -23.68 -5.22
CA ASP A 214 3.76 -22.65 -5.57
C ASP A 214 4.30 -22.73 -7.01
N GLN A 215 3.60 -23.46 -7.89
CA GLN A 215 3.98 -23.58 -9.30
C GLN A 215 3.42 -22.41 -10.14
N PRO A 216 4.12 -22.03 -11.23
CA PRO A 216 3.65 -21.00 -12.12
C PRO A 216 2.41 -21.46 -12.90
N VAL A 217 1.37 -20.64 -12.92
CA VAL A 217 0.13 -20.91 -13.67
C VAL A 217 -0.24 -19.74 -14.56
N ALA A 218 -0.76 -20.05 -15.75
CA ALA A 218 -1.23 -19.05 -16.71
C ALA A 218 -2.76 -19.08 -16.78
N VAL A 219 -3.40 -17.98 -16.44
CA VAL A 219 -4.86 -17.85 -16.48
C VAL A 219 -5.26 -16.97 -17.66
N VAL A 220 -6.14 -17.48 -18.52
CA VAL A 220 -6.65 -16.75 -19.69
C VAL A 220 -8.15 -16.53 -19.52
N VAL A 221 -8.57 -15.27 -19.54
CA VAL A 221 -9.98 -14.88 -19.39
C VAL A 221 -10.43 -13.93 -20.51
N PRO A 222 -11.69 -14.01 -20.97
CA PRO A 222 -12.25 -13.05 -21.92
C PRO A 222 -12.30 -11.65 -21.31
N ARG A 223 -11.95 -10.61 -22.08
CA ARG A 223 -11.93 -9.22 -21.58
C ARG A 223 -13.28 -8.74 -21.02
N LYS A 224 -14.39 -9.27 -21.54
CA LYS A 224 -15.74 -8.89 -21.10
C LYS A 224 -15.98 -9.17 -19.61
N THR A 225 -15.29 -10.15 -19.04
CA THR A 225 -15.45 -10.55 -17.63
C THR A 225 -14.65 -9.66 -16.67
N LEU A 226 -13.74 -8.82 -17.20
CA LEU A 226 -12.86 -7.94 -16.45
C LEU A 226 -13.36 -6.48 -16.39
N GLN A 227 -14.51 -6.15 -16.98
CA GLN A 227 -15.01 -4.79 -16.96
C GLN A 227 -15.58 -4.47 -15.57
N PRO A 228 -15.11 -3.41 -14.89
CA PRO A 228 -15.62 -3.03 -13.59
C PRO A 228 -17.11 -2.68 -13.69
N GLU A 229 -17.92 -3.10 -12.71
CA GLU A 229 -19.31 -2.66 -12.60
C GLU A 229 -19.38 -1.13 -12.56
N SER A 230 -20.16 -0.54 -13.46
CA SER A 230 -20.46 0.89 -13.39
C SER A 230 -21.34 1.14 -12.16
N THR A 231 -20.83 1.85 -11.17
CA THR A 231 -21.63 2.25 -10.01
C THR A 231 -22.76 3.18 -10.44
N ALA A 232 -23.93 3.04 -9.82
CA ALA A 232 -25.12 3.85 -10.13
C ALA A 232 -24.94 5.37 -9.85
N VAL A 233 -23.96 5.75 -9.03
CA VAL A 233 -23.62 7.14 -8.70
C VAL A 233 -22.32 7.53 -9.39
N PRO A 234 -22.23 8.73 -10.00
CA PRO A 234 -20.97 9.22 -10.54
C PRO A 234 -19.90 9.34 -9.45
N GLU A 235 -18.75 8.71 -9.67
CA GLU A 235 -17.66 8.62 -8.68
C GLU A 235 -17.23 9.99 -8.14
N TRP A 236 -17.20 11.01 -9.01
CA TRP A 236 -16.81 12.38 -8.66
C TRP A 236 -17.77 13.05 -7.67
N PHE A 237 -19.06 12.72 -7.70
CA PHE A 237 -20.04 13.29 -6.79
C PHE A 237 -19.84 12.74 -5.37
N ALA A 238 -19.68 11.42 -5.27
CA ALA A 238 -19.37 10.76 -4.01
C ALA A 238 -18.03 11.28 -3.45
N ALA A 239 -16.98 11.37 -4.28
CA ALA A 239 -15.68 11.91 -3.85
C ALA A 239 -15.79 13.36 -3.34
N GLY A 240 -16.60 14.21 -4.00
CA GLY A 240 -16.86 15.57 -3.56
C GLY A 240 -17.57 15.64 -2.19
N ALA A 241 -18.59 14.78 -1.97
CA ALA A 241 -19.29 14.71 -0.68
C ALA A 241 -18.36 14.25 0.45
N PHE A 242 -17.62 13.16 0.23
CA PHE A 242 -16.62 12.64 1.17
C PHE A 242 -15.51 13.66 1.47
N GLY A 243 -15.05 14.39 0.46
CA GLY A 243 -14.09 15.49 0.61
C GLY A 243 -14.63 16.64 1.45
N LEU A 244 -15.89 17.05 1.26
CA LEU A 244 -16.52 18.11 2.04
C LEU A 244 -16.66 17.71 3.52
N VAL A 245 -17.11 16.47 3.79
CA VAL A 245 -17.21 15.96 5.16
C VAL A 245 -15.83 15.86 5.80
N THR A 246 -14.82 15.41 5.06
CA THR A 246 -13.45 15.33 5.57
C THR A 246 -12.86 16.70 5.88
N LEU A 247 -13.11 17.71 5.05
CA LEU A 247 -12.71 19.08 5.33
C LEU A 247 -13.34 19.58 6.63
N PHE A 248 -14.63 19.30 6.83
CA PHE A 248 -15.33 19.66 8.06
C PHE A 248 -14.75 18.95 9.29
N THR A 249 -14.49 17.65 9.22
CA THR A 249 -13.89 16.90 10.34
C THR A 249 -12.45 17.31 10.63
N LEU A 250 -11.66 17.67 9.61
CA LEU A 250 -10.31 18.24 9.79
C LEU A 250 -10.36 19.59 10.51
N LEU A 251 -11.32 20.47 10.18
CA LEU A 251 -11.49 21.74 10.87
C LEU A 251 -11.94 21.53 12.32
N LEU A 252 -12.93 20.67 12.54
CA LEU A 252 -13.44 20.33 13.88
C LEU A 252 -12.36 19.73 14.79
N ARG A 253 -11.47 18.89 14.24
CA ARG A 253 -10.39 18.27 15.01
C ARG A 253 -9.47 19.32 15.66
N ASN A 254 -9.31 20.47 15.01
CA ASN A 254 -8.40 21.53 15.44
C ASN A 254 -9.09 22.60 16.30
N VAL A 255 -10.36 22.43 16.67
CA VAL A 255 -11.12 23.35 17.54
C VAL A 255 -11.73 22.55 18.70
N PRO A 256 -11.04 22.46 19.85
CA PRO A 256 -11.50 21.67 21.01
C PRO A 256 -12.91 22.04 21.49
N GLU A 257 -13.28 23.32 21.42
CA GLU A 257 -14.59 23.83 21.86
C GLU A 257 -15.74 23.19 21.05
N LEU A 258 -15.54 23.05 19.74
CA LEU A 258 -16.53 22.52 18.80
C LEU A 258 -16.68 20.98 18.90
N GLN A 259 -15.70 20.27 19.46
CA GLN A 259 -15.82 18.83 19.70
C GLN A 259 -16.85 18.52 20.80
N SER A 260 -16.98 19.41 21.79
CA SER A 260 -17.92 19.23 22.90
C SER A 260 -19.36 19.63 22.56
N ASN A 261 -19.54 20.58 21.63
CA ASN A 261 -20.84 21.13 21.25
C ASN A 261 -20.93 21.40 19.74
N LEU A 262 -21.24 20.37 18.95
CA LEU A 262 -21.37 20.50 17.48
C LEU A 262 -22.36 21.58 17.03
N LEU A 263 -23.46 21.79 17.77
CA LEU A 263 -24.46 22.81 17.45
C LEU A 263 -23.89 24.24 17.55
N SER A 264 -22.86 24.46 18.38
CA SER A 264 -22.19 25.76 18.49
C SER A 264 -21.38 26.13 17.25
N ALA A 265 -21.03 25.15 16.39
CA ALA A 265 -20.38 25.39 15.11
C ALA A 265 -21.27 26.15 14.13
N TYR A 266 -22.58 25.92 14.19
CA TYR A 266 -23.57 26.62 13.37
C TYR A 266 -23.70 28.09 13.80
N ASP A 267 -23.67 28.33 15.11
CA ASP A 267 -23.83 29.67 15.68
C ASP A 267 -22.55 30.53 15.56
N ASN A 268 -21.38 29.89 15.47
CA ASN A 268 -20.08 30.59 15.48
C ASN A 268 -19.15 30.07 14.37
N LEU A 269 -19.51 30.36 13.11
CA LEU A 269 -18.68 30.05 11.93
C LEU A 269 -17.25 30.62 12.02
N GLU A 270 -17.06 31.67 12.82
CA GLU A 270 -15.76 32.27 13.08
C GLU A 270 -14.80 31.34 13.84
N LEU A 271 -15.30 30.44 14.69
CA LEU A 271 -14.48 29.46 15.40
C LEU A 271 -13.85 28.42 14.46
N LEU A 272 -14.49 28.11 13.32
CA LEU A 272 -13.90 27.23 12.30
C LEU A 272 -12.63 27.84 11.68
N LYS A 273 -12.47 29.17 11.68
CA LYS A 273 -11.25 29.82 11.17
C LYS A 273 -10.03 29.45 12.04
N ASN A 274 -10.23 29.21 13.33
CA ASN A 274 -9.16 28.85 14.26
C ASN A 274 -8.60 27.45 13.98
N GLY A 275 -9.43 26.55 13.44
CA GLY A 275 -9.00 25.20 13.03
C GLY A 275 -8.32 25.15 11.66
N LEU A 276 -8.36 26.23 10.89
CA LEU A 276 -7.86 26.27 9.51
C LEU A 276 -6.35 25.98 9.39
N PRO A 277 -5.45 26.57 10.21
CA PRO A 277 -4.02 26.30 10.09
C PRO A 277 -3.67 24.82 10.28
N GLY A 278 -4.24 24.17 11.30
CA GLY A 278 -4.03 22.74 11.55
C GLY A 278 -4.63 21.86 10.46
N ALA A 279 -5.84 22.19 9.99
CA ALA A 279 -6.47 21.48 8.89
C ALA A 279 -5.64 21.57 7.60
N LEU A 280 -5.04 22.74 7.30
CA LEU A 280 -4.16 22.93 6.14
C LEU A 280 -2.87 22.12 6.26
N VAL A 281 -2.26 22.04 7.44
CA VAL A 281 -1.05 21.22 7.67
C VAL A 281 -1.36 19.74 7.46
N THR A 282 -2.41 19.22 8.10
CA THR A 282 -2.78 17.81 7.91
C THR A 282 -3.19 17.53 6.46
N ALA A 283 -4.02 18.40 5.86
CA ALA A 283 -4.46 18.26 4.47
C ALA A 283 -3.30 18.33 3.46
N SER A 284 -2.25 19.11 3.74
CA SER A 284 -1.07 19.16 2.86
C SER A 284 -0.24 17.88 2.91
N VAL A 285 -0.13 17.23 4.07
CA VAL A 285 0.48 15.89 4.17
C VAL A 285 -0.32 14.87 3.35
N LEU A 286 -1.65 14.82 3.52
CA LEU A 286 -2.52 13.92 2.75
C LEU A 286 -2.50 14.26 1.25
N GLY A 287 -2.47 15.55 0.90
CA GLY A 287 -2.44 16.00 -0.48
C GLY A 287 -1.15 15.61 -1.19
N ILE A 288 0.01 15.74 -0.53
CA ILE A 288 1.30 15.30 -1.08
C ILE A 288 1.37 13.78 -1.19
N HIS A 289 0.79 13.04 -0.24
CA HIS A 289 0.64 11.58 -0.32
C HIS A 289 -0.07 11.17 -1.62
N GLU A 290 -1.28 11.67 -1.85
CA GLU A 290 -2.06 11.31 -3.04
C GLU A 290 -1.45 11.84 -4.35
N LEU A 291 -0.88 13.04 -4.32
CA LEU A 291 -0.20 13.57 -5.49
C LEU A 291 0.98 12.68 -5.92
N SER A 292 1.66 12.07 -4.96
CA SER A 292 2.79 11.17 -5.21
C SER A 292 2.34 9.84 -5.81
N HIS A 293 1.20 9.30 -5.34
CA HIS A 293 0.53 8.16 -5.98
C HIS A 293 0.24 8.47 -7.46
N VAL A 294 -0.41 9.60 -7.74
CA VAL A 294 -0.76 10.01 -9.12
C VAL A 294 0.47 10.22 -9.99
N LEU A 295 1.51 10.84 -9.46
CA LEU A 295 2.74 11.14 -10.20
C LEU A 295 3.47 9.85 -10.61
N VAL A 296 3.58 8.88 -9.68
CA VAL A 296 4.26 7.62 -9.95
C VAL A 296 3.41 6.69 -10.81
N ALA A 297 2.10 6.64 -10.58
CA ALA A 297 1.17 5.83 -11.38
C ALA A 297 1.21 6.18 -12.87
N LYS A 298 1.34 7.48 -13.18
CA LYS A 298 1.51 7.96 -14.56
C LYS A 298 2.76 7.39 -15.25
N ASN A 299 3.84 7.16 -14.50
CA ASN A 299 5.09 6.63 -15.03
C ASN A 299 5.09 5.10 -15.14
N THR A 300 4.29 4.40 -14.34
CA THR A 300 4.20 2.92 -14.32
C THR A 300 3.03 2.36 -15.14
N GLY A 301 2.23 3.23 -15.78
CA GLY A 301 1.07 2.80 -16.56
C GLY A 301 -0.11 2.33 -15.69
N VAL A 302 -0.11 2.68 -14.40
CA VAL A 302 -1.20 2.42 -13.47
C VAL A 302 -2.21 3.56 -13.55
N VAL A 303 -3.48 3.23 -13.68
CA VAL A 303 -4.59 4.18 -13.77
C VAL A 303 -5.31 4.19 -12.43
N LEU A 304 -5.22 5.33 -11.74
CA LEU A 304 -5.91 5.56 -10.48
C LEU A 304 -7.27 6.21 -10.74
N GLY A 305 -8.24 5.85 -9.91
CA GLY A 305 -9.54 6.50 -9.85
C GLY A 305 -9.51 7.79 -9.04
N VAL A 306 -10.69 8.35 -8.81
CA VAL A 306 -10.82 9.55 -7.99
C VAL A 306 -10.53 9.20 -6.52
N PRO A 307 -9.67 9.96 -5.81
CA PRO A 307 -9.39 9.71 -4.41
C PRO A 307 -10.61 10.02 -3.54
N TYR A 308 -11.02 9.07 -2.71
CA TYR A 308 -12.06 9.26 -1.70
C TYR A 308 -11.46 9.62 -0.35
N PHE A 309 -11.61 10.86 0.07
CA PHE A 309 -11.19 11.29 1.40
C PHE A 309 -12.13 10.72 2.46
N VAL A 310 -11.61 9.90 3.36
CA VAL A 310 -12.42 9.25 4.39
C VAL A 310 -12.38 10.12 5.65
N PRO A 311 -13.53 10.65 6.11
CA PRO A 311 -13.58 11.47 7.31
C PRO A 311 -13.37 10.60 8.55
N SER A 312 -12.71 11.15 9.56
CA SER A 312 -12.57 10.52 10.87
C SER A 312 -12.93 11.49 11.97
N TRP A 313 -13.73 11.03 12.93
CA TRP A 313 -14.05 11.80 14.12
C TRP A 313 -12.83 11.98 15.04
N GLN A 314 -11.97 10.95 15.13
CA GLN A 314 -10.86 10.94 16.08
C GLN A 314 -9.70 11.81 15.62
N ILE A 315 -9.20 11.68 14.39
CA ILE A 315 -8.01 12.41 13.93
C ILE A 315 -8.28 13.34 12.74
N GLY A 316 -9.55 13.57 12.42
CA GLY A 316 -10.01 14.43 11.32
C GLY A 316 -10.14 13.69 9.99
N SER A 317 -9.20 12.80 9.63
CA SER A 317 -9.29 11.98 8.42
C SER A 317 -8.65 10.61 8.62
N PHE A 318 -9.18 9.57 7.98
CA PHE A 318 -8.52 8.27 7.83
C PHE A 318 -7.50 8.28 6.67
N GLY A 319 -7.38 9.41 5.95
CA GLY A 319 -6.64 9.50 4.70
C GLY A 319 -7.58 9.31 3.52
N THR A 320 -7.04 8.71 2.47
CA THR A 320 -7.65 8.65 1.15
C THR A 320 -7.66 7.23 0.65
N ILE A 321 -8.80 6.81 0.10
CA ILE A 321 -8.94 5.52 -0.57
C ILE A 321 -8.93 5.79 -2.06
N THR A 322 -7.80 5.47 -2.70
CA THR A 322 -7.62 5.62 -4.14
C THR A 322 -7.60 4.24 -4.78
N ARG A 323 -8.65 3.98 -5.57
CA ARG A 323 -8.82 2.70 -6.27
C ARG A 323 -7.93 2.64 -7.50
N ILE A 324 -7.36 1.47 -7.75
CA ILE A 324 -6.68 1.18 -9.01
C ILE A 324 -7.73 0.65 -9.98
N ILE A 325 -7.90 1.31 -11.14
CA ILE A 325 -8.95 0.98 -12.11
C ILE A 325 -8.49 -0.10 -13.07
N ASN A 326 -7.23 -0.06 -13.50
CA ASN A 326 -6.68 -1.05 -14.42
C ASN A 326 -5.96 -2.18 -13.68
N ILE A 327 -5.74 -3.29 -14.39
CA ILE A 327 -4.88 -4.36 -13.90
C ILE A 327 -3.43 -3.88 -13.97
N VAL A 328 -2.73 -3.99 -12.86
CA VAL A 328 -1.34 -3.51 -12.75
C VAL A 328 -0.39 -4.50 -13.48
N PRO A 329 0.64 -4.01 -14.19
CA PRO A 329 1.47 -4.87 -15.04
C PRO A 329 2.31 -5.89 -14.28
N LYS A 330 3.08 -5.43 -13.29
CA LYS A 330 4.08 -6.24 -12.56
C LYS A 330 4.08 -5.85 -11.08
N ARG A 331 4.57 -6.74 -10.21
CA ARG A 331 4.73 -6.48 -8.77
C ARG A 331 5.56 -5.22 -8.48
N GLU A 332 6.60 -4.98 -9.28
CA GLU A 332 7.42 -3.77 -9.15
C GLU A 332 6.64 -2.47 -9.35
N ASP A 333 5.73 -2.43 -10.32
CA ASP A 333 4.92 -1.25 -10.60
C ASP A 333 3.94 -0.98 -9.46
N LEU A 334 3.38 -2.05 -8.87
CA LEU A 334 2.56 -1.94 -7.66
C LEU A 334 3.38 -1.41 -6.48
N LEU A 335 4.60 -1.93 -6.27
CA LEU A 335 5.49 -1.48 -5.20
C LEU A 335 5.83 0.00 -5.31
N LYS A 336 6.20 0.46 -6.51
CA LYS A 336 6.52 1.87 -6.78
C LYS A 336 5.36 2.78 -6.44
N VAL A 337 4.15 2.44 -6.90
CA VAL A 337 2.94 3.24 -6.61
C VAL A 337 2.64 3.19 -5.12
N ALA A 338 2.52 2.01 -4.53
CA ALA A 338 2.14 1.85 -3.12
C ALA A 338 3.13 2.52 -2.14
N ALA A 339 4.43 2.53 -2.44
CA ALA A 339 5.43 3.19 -1.61
C ALA A 339 5.50 4.71 -1.82
N ALA A 340 5.08 5.24 -2.98
CA ALA A 340 5.23 6.65 -3.34
C ALA A 340 4.46 7.59 -2.41
N GLY A 341 3.19 7.28 -2.15
CA GLY A 341 2.35 8.07 -1.24
C GLY A 341 2.94 8.15 0.15
N PRO A 342 3.13 7.02 0.84
CA PRO A 342 3.67 7.01 2.18
C PRO A 342 5.04 7.66 2.31
N LEU A 343 5.95 7.44 1.36
CA LEU A 343 7.29 8.03 1.41
C LEU A 343 7.22 9.57 1.36
N ALA A 344 6.37 10.12 0.50
CA ALA A 344 6.19 11.56 0.40
C ALA A 344 5.45 12.15 1.61
N GLY A 345 4.42 11.46 2.11
CA GLY A 345 3.69 11.84 3.32
C GLY A 345 4.60 11.87 4.55
N PHE A 346 5.44 10.85 4.75
CA PHE A 346 6.42 10.80 5.83
C PHE A 346 7.47 11.89 5.69
N SER A 347 7.96 12.13 4.47
CA SER A 347 8.97 13.16 4.22
C SER A 347 8.45 14.56 4.59
N LEU A 348 7.26 14.94 4.12
CA LEU A 348 6.67 16.24 4.47
C LEU A 348 6.34 16.32 5.96
N GLY A 349 5.67 15.30 6.50
CA GLY A 349 5.28 15.24 7.90
C GLY A 349 6.49 15.37 8.84
N PHE A 350 7.60 14.70 8.52
CA PHE A 350 8.83 14.76 9.30
C PHE A 350 9.49 16.15 9.25
N VAL A 351 9.55 16.77 8.07
CA VAL A 351 10.05 18.15 7.92
C VAL A 351 9.22 19.12 8.77
N LEU A 352 7.89 19.04 8.69
CA LEU A 352 7.00 19.91 9.46
C LEU A 352 7.07 19.63 10.97
N LEU A 353 7.23 18.36 11.37
CA LEU A 353 7.42 17.95 12.76
C LEU A 353 8.69 18.58 13.33
N LEU A 354 9.82 18.46 12.63
CA LEU A 354 11.09 19.07 13.05
C LEU A 354 10.99 20.59 13.12
N LEU A 355 10.36 21.23 12.13
CA LEU A 355 10.10 22.67 12.18
C LEU A 355 9.26 23.06 13.41
N GLY A 356 8.30 22.23 13.81
CA GLY A 356 7.51 22.43 15.03
C GLY A 356 8.35 22.38 16.31
N PHE A 357 9.42 21.58 16.36
CA PHE A 357 10.36 21.57 17.49
C PHE A 357 11.28 22.80 17.50
N PHE A 358 11.70 23.30 16.34
CA PHE A 358 12.63 24.43 16.24
C PHE A 358 11.98 25.81 16.28
N LEU A 359 10.73 25.93 15.84
CA LEU A 359 10.02 27.21 15.77
C LEU A 359 9.29 27.50 17.09
N PRO A 360 9.51 28.67 17.72
CA PRO A 360 8.73 29.06 18.89
C PRO A 360 7.25 29.26 18.53
N PRO A 361 6.33 29.07 19.48
CA PRO A 361 4.92 29.35 19.25
C PRO A 361 4.67 30.80 18.87
N SER A 362 3.82 31.04 17.85
CA SER A 362 3.50 32.39 17.36
C SER A 362 2.94 33.31 18.44
N ASP A 363 2.19 32.73 19.37
CA ASP A 363 1.46 33.46 20.40
C ASP A 363 2.26 33.55 21.71
N GLY A 364 3.52 33.09 21.70
CA GLY A 364 4.43 33.05 22.84
C GLY A 364 4.10 32.00 23.90
N ILE A 365 2.85 31.52 23.98
CA ILE A 365 2.38 30.55 24.98
C ILE A 365 2.39 29.12 24.43
N GLY A 366 2.01 28.93 23.16
CA GLY A 366 1.91 27.62 22.53
C GLY A 366 0.84 26.70 23.14
N VAL A 367 0.87 25.42 22.76
CA VAL A 367 0.03 24.39 23.34
C VAL A 367 0.81 23.72 24.46
N VAL A 368 0.31 23.81 25.67
CA VAL A 368 0.93 23.18 26.84
C VAL A 368 0.45 21.74 26.93
N VAL A 369 1.39 20.80 26.84
CA VAL A 369 1.12 19.36 26.87
C VAL A 369 2.05 18.71 27.88
N ASP A 370 1.57 17.66 28.55
CA ASP A 370 2.42 16.85 29.42
C ASP A 370 3.43 16.04 28.60
N ALA A 371 4.66 15.89 29.11
CA ALA A 371 5.70 15.10 28.47
C ALA A 371 5.26 13.65 28.15
N SER A 372 4.34 13.09 28.94
CA SER A 372 3.81 11.73 28.75
C SER A 372 3.19 11.50 27.38
N VAL A 373 2.66 12.54 26.71
CA VAL A 373 2.03 12.41 25.39
C VAL A 373 3.02 11.90 24.34
N PHE A 374 4.32 12.20 24.49
CA PHE A 374 5.34 11.69 23.59
C PHE A 374 5.54 10.16 23.67
N HIS A 375 4.98 9.50 24.69
CA HIS A 375 4.96 8.04 24.77
C HIS A 375 4.03 7.38 23.74
N ASP A 376 3.08 8.11 23.15
CA ASP A 376 2.12 7.53 22.21
C ASP A 376 2.74 7.16 20.86
N CYS A 377 3.95 7.62 20.57
CA CYS A 377 4.63 7.40 19.29
C CYS A 377 6.14 7.30 19.48
N PHE A 378 6.71 6.14 19.13
CA PHE A 378 8.14 5.87 19.29
C PHE A 378 9.00 6.85 18.50
N LEU A 379 8.61 7.16 17.25
CA LEU A 379 9.34 8.11 16.42
C LEU A 379 9.36 9.51 17.03
N VAL A 380 8.20 10.04 17.43
CA VAL A 380 8.10 11.40 17.97
C VAL A 380 8.72 11.47 19.37
N GLY A 381 8.51 10.48 20.22
CA GLY A 381 9.13 10.39 21.55
C GLY A 381 10.65 10.28 21.49
N GLY A 382 11.20 9.50 20.55
CA GLY A 382 12.63 9.43 20.31
C GLY A 382 13.23 10.77 19.86
N ILE A 383 12.56 11.46 18.93
CA ILE A 383 12.98 12.81 18.48
C ILE A 383 12.86 13.83 19.61
N ALA A 384 11.76 13.79 20.38
CA ALA A 384 11.54 14.67 21.52
C ALA A 384 12.65 14.49 22.55
N LYS A 385 12.99 13.23 22.91
CA LYS A 385 14.09 12.95 23.85
C LYS A 385 15.44 13.43 23.31
N LEU A 386 15.69 13.26 22.01
CA LEU A 386 16.92 13.72 21.38
C LEU A 386 17.05 15.24 21.35
N LEU A 387 15.96 15.97 21.09
CA LEU A 387 15.98 17.42 20.90
C LEU A 387 15.79 18.20 22.22
N LEU A 388 14.90 17.73 23.11
CA LEU A 388 14.60 18.40 24.38
C LEU A 388 15.48 17.90 25.53
N GLY A 389 16.09 16.72 25.40
CA GLY A 389 17.03 16.18 26.38
C GLY A 389 16.46 16.09 27.79
N ASP A 390 17.09 16.82 28.71
CA ASP A 390 16.74 16.85 30.15
C ASP A 390 15.53 17.76 30.45
N ALA A 391 15.10 18.59 29.49
CA ALA A 391 13.87 19.36 29.63
C ALA A 391 12.61 18.48 29.53
N LEU A 392 12.75 17.27 28.96
CA LEU A 392 11.67 16.30 28.84
C LEU A 392 11.64 15.41 30.09
N LYS A 393 10.78 15.78 31.05
CA LYS A 393 10.58 15.04 32.32
C LYS A 393 9.11 14.69 32.53
N GLU A 394 8.88 13.52 33.10
CA GLU A 394 7.52 13.09 33.42
C GLU A 394 6.79 14.08 34.34
N GLY A 395 5.53 14.41 34.03
CA GLY A 395 4.73 15.36 34.79
C GLY A 395 5.13 16.84 34.61
N THR A 396 6.10 17.14 33.73
CA THR A 396 6.42 18.53 33.39
C THR A 396 5.60 19.00 32.19
N PRO A 397 4.87 20.12 32.32
CA PRO A 397 4.16 20.72 31.21
C PRO A 397 5.15 21.40 30.27
N ILE A 398 5.10 21.04 28.99
CA ILE A 398 5.96 21.59 27.95
C ILE A 398 5.11 22.41 26.99
N SER A 399 5.54 23.64 26.73
CA SER A 399 4.95 24.47 25.68
C SER A 399 5.47 24.02 24.32
N LEU A 400 4.57 23.62 23.43
CA LEU A 400 4.86 23.14 22.10
C LEU A 400 4.26 24.06 21.04
N ASN A 401 4.93 24.14 19.89
CA ASN A 401 4.35 24.76 18.72
C ASN A 401 3.18 23.88 18.20
N PRO A 402 1.97 24.44 17.98
CA PRO A 402 0.86 23.68 17.40
C PRO A 402 1.20 22.93 16.12
N LEU A 403 2.13 23.46 15.31
CA LEU A 403 2.63 22.84 14.08
C LEU A 403 3.10 21.40 14.30
N LEU A 404 3.76 21.14 15.44
CA LEU A 404 4.25 19.82 15.80
C LEU A 404 3.11 18.80 15.93
N LEU A 405 2.03 19.18 16.62
CA LEU A 405 0.88 18.31 16.84
C LEU A 405 0.11 18.05 15.53
N TRP A 406 -0.01 19.06 14.67
CA TRP A 406 -0.65 18.92 13.36
C TRP A 406 0.16 18.05 12.40
N ALA A 407 1.49 18.23 12.38
CA ALA A 407 2.39 17.40 11.59
C ALA A 407 2.38 15.94 12.07
N TRP A 408 2.38 15.73 13.39
CA TRP A 408 2.26 14.40 13.98
C TRP A 408 0.93 13.72 13.62
N ALA A 409 -0.19 14.45 13.65
CA ALA A 409 -1.47 13.90 13.18
C ALA A 409 -1.40 13.41 11.72
N GLY A 410 -0.75 14.18 10.84
CA GLY A 410 -0.49 13.76 9.45
C GLY A 410 0.39 12.51 9.35
N LEU A 411 1.45 12.43 10.17
CA LEU A 411 2.32 11.25 10.23
C LEU A 411 1.57 10.00 10.70
N VAL A 412 0.65 10.13 11.67
CA VAL A 412 -0.19 9.02 12.14
C VAL A 412 -1.12 8.52 11.05
N ILE A 413 -1.80 9.42 10.33
CA ILE A 413 -2.65 9.03 9.19
C ILE A 413 -1.83 8.25 8.16
N ASN A 414 -0.63 8.74 7.86
CA ASN A 414 0.25 8.08 6.92
C ASN A 414 0.77 6.72 7.40
N ALA A 415 1.07 6.60 8.70
CA ALA A 415 1.48 5.35 9.31
C ALA A 415 0.38 4.29 9.29
N ILE A 416 -0.86 4.69 9.52
CA ILE A 416 -2.03 3.79 9.42
C ILE A 416 -2.16 3.25 7.98
N ASN A 417 -1.98 4.09 6.96
CA ASN A 417 -1.95 3.65 5.56
C ASN A 417 -0.76 2.73 5.24
N SER A 418 0.31 2.79 6.02
CA SER A 418 1.49 1.95 5.89
C SER A 418 1.37 0.60 6.63
N ILE A 419 0.28 0.35 7.35
CA ILE A 419 0.05 -0.94 8.02
C ILE A 419 -0.09 -2.04 6.95
N PRO A 420 0.58 -3.19 7.11
CA PRO A 420 0.55 -4.26 6.12
C PRO A 420 -0.73 -5.09 6.19
N ALA A 421 -1.87 -4.47 5.89
CA ALA A 421 -3.19 -5.12 5.94
C ALA A 421 -4.08 -4.76 4.73
N GLY A 422 -4.52 -5.79 4.01
CA GLY A 422 -5.56 -5.66 2.97
C GLY A 422 -5.15 -4.76 1.82
N GLU A 423 -6.03 -3.84 1.43
CA GLU A 423 -5.81 -2.90 0.32
C GLU A 423 -5.03 -1.63 0.70
N LEU A 424 -4.61 -1.49 1.96
CA LEU A 424 -3.77 -0.37 2.41
C LEU A 424 -2.48 -0.33 1.59
N ASP A 425 -1.83 0.84 1.56
CA ASP A 425 -0.54 1.00 0.89
C ASP A 425 0.49 0.00 1.45
N GLY A 426 0.52 -0.20 2.78
CA GLY A 426 1.35 -1.23 3.41
C GLY A 426 1.00 -2.66 3.01
N GLY A 427 -0.28 -2.97 2.79
CA GLY A 427 -0.74 -4.28 2.32
C GLY A 427 -0.27 -4.55 0.88
N ARG A 428 -0.40 -3.55 0.01
CA ARG A 428 0.10 -3.58 -1.38
C ARG A 428 1.63 -3.68 -1.44
N ILE A 429 2.36 -2.97 -0.58
CA ILE A 429 3.82 -3.10 -0.43
C ILE A 429 4.18 -4.52 -0.02
N SER A 430 3.49 -5.07 0.99
CA SER A 430 3.77 -6.41 1.49
C SER A 430 3.52 -7.49 0.45
N PHE A 431 2.44 -7.37 -0.31
CA PHE A 431 2.14 -8.24 -1.44
C PHE A 431 3.17 -8.10 -2.56
N ALA A 432 3.57 -6.88 -2.91
CA ALA A 432 4.55 -6.66 -3.95
C ALA A 432 5.94 -7.23 -3.58
N ILE A 433 6.34 -7.19 -2.30
CA ILE A 433 7.65 -7.70 -1.84
C ILE A 433 7.64 -9.21 -1.60
N TRP A 434 6.66 -9.74 -0.86
CA TRP A 434 6.68 -11.14 -0.38
C TRP A 434 5.69 -12.07 -1.09
N GLY A 435 4.89 -11.55 -2.02
CA GLY A 435 3.89 -12.33 -2.76
C GLY A 435 2.64 -12.65 -1.94
N ARG A 436 1.71 -13.38 -2.58
CA ARG A 436 0.32 -13.54 -2.12
C ARG A 436 0.19 -14.30 -0.79
N LYS A 437 0.91 -15.41 -0.63
CA LYS A 437 0.85 -16.25 0.57
C LYS A 437 1.33 -15.50 1.81
N ALA A 438 2.51 -14.89 1.72
CA ALA A 438 3.10 -14.14 2.83
C ALA A 438 2.26 -12.90 3.16
N ALA A 439 1.83 -12.13 2.16
CA ALA A 439 1.02 -10.92 2.40
C ALA A 439 -0.33 -11.23 3.06
N THR A 440 -0.98 -12.35 2.71
CA THR A 440 -2.20 -12.80 3.38
C THR A 440 -1.94 -13.14 4.85
N ARG A 441 -0.84 -13.84 5.15
CA ARG A 441 -0.44 -14.16 6.52
C ARG A 441 -0.10 -12.91 7.33
N ILE A 442 0.65 -11.98 6.74
CA ILE A 442 1.00 -10.70 7.37
C ILE A 442 -0.26 -9.87 7.63
N THR A 443 -1.16 -9.77 6.65
CA THR A 443 -2.46 -9.10 6.83
C THR A 443 -3.25 -9.72 7.97
N GLY A 444 -3.33 -11.06 8.04
CA GLY A 444 -3.99 -11.77 9.12
C GLY A 444 -3.36 -11.46 10.49
N ALA A 445 -2.03 -11.46 10.57
CA ALA A 445 -1.28 -11.11 11.78
C ALA A 445 -1.50 -9.66 12.20
N SER A 446 -1.46 -8.70 11.27
CA SER A 446 -1.71 -7.28 11.54
C SER A 446 -3.13 -7.03 12.04
N ILE A 447 -4.14 -7.63 11.40
CA ILE A 447 -5.53 -7.51 11.86
C ILE A 447 -5.70 -8.16 13.24
N ALA A 448 -5.06 -9.31 13.50
CA ALA A 448 -5.12 -9.96 14.80
C ALA A 448 -4.46 -9.12 15.91
N LEU A 449 -3.29 -8.53 15.64
CA LEU A 449 -2.59 -7.65 16.57
C LEU A 449 -3.40 -6.37 16.86
N LEU A 450 -3.95 -5.73 15.82
CA LEU A 450 -4.82 -4.57 15.99
C LEU A 450 -6.11 -4.96 16.73
N GLY A 451 -6.69 -6.13 16.45
CA GLY A 451 -7.84 -6.68 17.15
C GLY A 451 -7.54 -6.91 18.64
N LEU A 452 -6.36 -7.42 18.99
CA LEU A 452 -5.93 -7.55 20.38
C LEU A 452 -5.75 -6.17 21.03
N SER A 453 -5.16 -5.20 20.32
CA SER A 453 -5.04 -3.82 20.78
C SER A 453 -6.38 -3.14 21.02
N SER A 454 -7.43 -3.53 20.27
CA SER A 454 -8.79 -2.99 20.43
C SER A 454 -9.42 -3.32 21.78
N LEU A 455 -8.99 -4.40 22.45
CA LEU A 455 -9.48 -4.77 23.77
C LEU A 455 -9.04 -3.78 24.87
N VAL A 456 -7.98 -3.02 24.62
CA VAL A 456 -7.38 -2.08 25.58
C VAL A 456 -7.70 -0.62 25.22
N SER A 457 -8.12 -0.37 23.97
CA SER A 457 -8.26 0.98 23.41
C SER A 457 -9.45 1.11 22.46
N ASP A 458 -10.41 1.96 22.84
CA ASP A 458 -11.54 2.36 21.99
C ASP A 458 -11.07 3.00 20.67
N VAL A 459 -9.91 3.67 20.70
CA VAL A 459 -9.26 4.23 19.50
C VAL A 459 -8.87 3.09 18.57
N ALA A 460 -8.16 2.09 19.07
CA ALA A 460 -7.76 0.93 18.26
C ALA A 460 -8.99 0.16 17.71
N PHE A 461 -10.07 0.04 18.50
CA PHE A 461 -11.32 -0.56 18.03
C PHE A 461 -11.91 0.19 16.82
N TYR A 462 -11.97 1.52 16.88
CA TYR A 462 -12.44 2.35 15.77
C TYR A 462 -11.61 2.13 14.49
N TRP A 463 -10.28 2.06 14.61
CA TRP A 463 -9.40 1.82 13.46
C TRP A 463 -9.52 0.41 12.89
N VAL A 464 -9.61 -0.61 13.75
CA VAL A 464 -9.85 -2.01 13.31
C VAL A 464 -11.15 -2.10 12.53
N ALA A 465 -12.24 -1.52 13.05
CA ALA A 465 -13.52 -1.52 12.36
C ALA A 465 -13.41 -0.84 10.99
N LEU A 466 -12.79 0.33 10.90
CA LEU A 466 -12.61 1.02 9.62
C LEU A 466 -11.77 0.21 8.62
N ILE A 467 -10.62 -0.34 9.03
CA ILE A 467 -9.79 -1.17 8.15
C ILE A 467 -10.56 -2.41 7.69
N PHE A 468 -11.28 -3.06 8.60
CA PHE A 468 -12.04 -4.27 8.30
C PHE A 468 -13.20 -4.03 7.33
N PHE A 469 -13.89 -2.90 7.42
CA PHE A 469 -15.02 -2.59 6.54
C PHE A 469 -14.60 -1.94 5.21
N LEU A 470 -13.58 -1.09 5.23
CA LEU A 470 -13.17 -0.31 4.06
C LEU A 470 -12.08 -0.98 3.22
N GLN A 471 -11.21 -1.78 3.84
CA GLN A 471 -9.93 -2.19 3.22
C GLN A 471 -9.62 -3.68 3.29
N ARG A 472 -10.57 -4.53 3.72
CA ARG A 472 -10.37 -6.00 3.84
C ARG A 472 -10.34 -6.74 2.50
N GLY A 473 -10.66 -6.07 1.39
CA GLY A 473 -10.67 -6.70 0.06
C GLY A 473 -9.34 -7.37 -0.28
N PRO A 474 -9.34 -8.54 -0.96
CA PRO A 474 -8.09 -9.10 -1.45
C PRO A 474 -7.53 -8.20 -2.55
N ILE A 475 -6.20 -8.06 -2.58
CA ILE A 475 -5.53 -7.29 -3.63
C ILE A 475 -5.78 -7.97 -4.98
N ALA A 476 -6.30 -7.18 -5.93
CA ALA A 476 -6.59 -7.61 -7.29
C ALA A 476 -5.36 -8.25 -7.96
N PRO A 477 -5.55 -9.25 -8.83
CA PRO A 477 -4.45 -9.92 -9.52
C PRO A 477 -3.70 -8.96 -10.43
N LEU A 478 -2.38 -9.14 -10.50
CA LEU A 478 -1.51 -8.46 -11.45
C LEU A 478 -1.43 -9.27 -12.74
N TYR A 479 -1.10 -8.62 -13.86
CA TYR A 479 -0.83 -9.34 -15.11
C TYR A 479 0.30 -10.35 -14.95
N GLU A 480 1.32 -10.02 -14.15
CA GLU A 480 2.46 -10.87 -13.88
C GLU A 480 2.87 -10.75 -12.39
N GLU A 481 2.83 -11.87 -11.66
CA GLU A 481 3.12 -11.95 -10.21
C GLU A 481 4.40 -12.73 -9.86
N ILE A 482 5.06 -13.34 -10.84
CA ILE A 482 6.18 -14.26 -10.60
C ILE A 482 7.50 -13.48 -10.43
N THR A 483 7.69 -12.43 -11.21
CA THR A 483 8.94 -11.65 -11.21
C THR A 483 9.03 -10.82 -9.94
N ASP A 484 10.14 -10.99 -9.22
CA ASP A 484 10.43 -10.19 -8.04
C ASP A 484 10.87 -8.76 -8.41
N PRO A 485 10.50 -7.76 -7.59
CA PRO A 485 10.88 -6.37 -7.83
C PRO A 485 12.38 -6.12 -7.58
N GLU A 486 12.95 -5.09 -8.23
CA GLU A 486 14.35 -4.69 -7.99
C GLU A 486 14.63 -4.29 -6.52
N ASP A 487 15.79 -4.68 -6.00
CA ASP A 487 16.20 -4.52 -4.59
C ASP A 487 16.09 -3.08 -4.05
N LYS A 488 16.37 -2.06 -4.88
CA LYS A 488 16.23 -0.65 -4.49
C LYS A 488 14.80 -0.30 -4.10
N TYR A 489 13.80 -0.85 -4.80
CA TYR A 489 12.39 -0.56 -4.53
C TYR A 489 11.90 -1.38 -3.33
N VAL A 490 12.43 -2.59 -3.16
CA VAL A 490 12.23 -3.39 -1.94
C VAL A 490 12.72 -2.62 -0.72
N GLY A 491 13.92 -2.05 -0.76
CA GLY A 491 14.46 -1.23 0.33
C GLY A 491 13.57 -0.03 0.67
N LEU A 492 13.02 0.66 -0.34
CA LEU A 492 12.06 1.76 -0.12
C LEU A 492 10.75 1.28 0.51
N GLY A 493 10.22 0.14 0.07
CA GLY A 493 9.00 -0.44 0.64
C GLY A 493 9.20 -0.87 2.11
N VAL A 494 10.31 -1.53 2.41
CA VAL A 494 10.67 -1.92 3.78
C VAL A 494 10.85 -0.68 4.68
N LEU A 495 11.49 0.38 4.16
CA LEU A 495 11.61 1.65 4.88
C LEU A 495 10.24 2.24 5.24
N VAL A 496 9.29 2.23 4.31
CA VAL A 496 7.92 2.72 4.56
C VAL A 496 7.23 1.90 5.66
N LEU A 497 7.29 0.57 5.58
CA LEU A 497 6.71 -0.30 6.60
C LEU A 497 7.35 -0.08 7.98
N PHE A 498 8.67 0.09 8.00
CA PHE A 498 9.43 0.38 9.22
C PHE A 498 9.05 1.74 9.82
N LEU A 499 8.96 2.80 9.01
CA LEU A 499 8.53 4.12 9.47
C LEU A 499 7.09 4.10 10.02
N GLY A 500 6.18 3.38 9.34
CA GLY A 500 4.83 3.16 9.82
C GLY A 500 4.81 2.48 11.19
N LEU A 501 5.62 1.42 11.35
CA LEU A 501 5.77 0.73 12.63
C LEU A 501 6.28 1.66 13.75
N LEU A 502 7.31 2.48 13.48
CA LEU A 502 7.85 3.42 14.47
C LEU A 502 6.84 4.50 14.89
N VAL A 503 5.91 4.87 14.01
CA VAL A 503 4.87 5.85 14.38
C VAL A 503 3.74 5.19 15.16
N CYS A 504 3.42 3.93 14.88
CA CYS A 504 2.34 3.20 15.55
C CYS A 504 2.73 2.60 16.90
N LEU A 505 4.01 2.34 17.15
CA LEU A 505 4.47 1.79 18.43
C LEU A 505 4.59 2.88 19.50
N PRO A 506 4.24 2.59 20.76
CA PRO A 506 4.50 3.50 21.86
C PRO A 506 6.00 3.56 22.18
N TYR A 507 6.47 4.72 22.66
CA TYR A 507 7.82 4.86 23.19
C TYR A 507 7.91 4.18 24.58
N PRO A 508 8.82 3.21 24.78
CA PRO A 508 8.79 2.37 25.98
C PRO A 508 9.56 2.93 27.18
N PHE A 509 10.43 3.94 26.99
CA PHE A 509 11.37 4.39 28.03
C PHE A 509 10.84 5.61 28.77
N PRO A 510 10.83 5.62 30.11
CA PRO A 510 10.35 6.77 30.87
C PRO A 510 11.24 8.00 30.63
N PHE A 511 10.65 9.19 30.66
CA PHE A 511 11.38 10.44 30.59
C PHE A 511 11.93 10.83 31.98
N THR A 512 12.96 10.13 32.43
CA THR A 512 13.65 10.38 33.71
C THR A 512 15.01 11.05 33.52
N GLU A 513 15.52 11.67 34.59
CA GLU A 513 16.91 12.10 34.73
C GLU A 513 17.82 10.91 35.03
N GLU A 514 17.88 9.91 34.17
CA GLU A 514 19.01 8.99 34.26
C GLU A 514 20.16 9.56 33.44
N VAL A 515 21.05 10.25 34.17
CA VAL A 515 22.41 10.54 33.74
C VAL A 515 22.96 9.27 33.09
N ILE A 516 23.33 9.39 31.82
CA ILE A 516 24.05 8.35 31.08
C ILE A 516 25.43 8.19 31.75
N THR A 517 25.47 7.45 32.86
CA THR A 517 26.69 6.98 33.53
C THR A 517 26.54 5.49 33.79
N SER A 518 26.40 4.71 32.71
CA SER A 518 26.70 3.28 32.71
C SER A 518 26.76 2.76 31.26
N PHE A 519 27.87 3.07 30.60
CA PHE A 519 28.45 2.21 29.56
C PHE A 519 29.89 1.92 29.91
#